data_AF-A0A453BL80-F1
#
_entry.id   AF-A0A453BL80-F1
#
_cell.length_a   1.000
_cell.length_b   1.000
_cell.length_c   1.000
_cell.angle_alpha   90.00
_cell.angle_beta   90.00
_cell.angle_gamma   90.00
#
_symmetry.space_group_name_H-M   'P 1'
#
loop_
_entity.id
_entity.type
_entity.pdbx_description
1 polymer ?
#
loop_
_entity_poly.entity_id
_entity_poly.type
_entity_poly.pdbx_seq_one_letter_code
_entity_poly.pdbx_strand_id
1 'polypeptide(L)'
;MKTTKGGKVMNPTDAFRKEQRRKELKRNKKERKKVREVGILKKDPDAIKDQIEKLEKMKADGALDKARKHKKRQLEDTYNLVVKKRK
;
A
#
# COMPACT_ATOMS: atom_id res chain seq x y z
N MET A 1 -0.73 -8.53 33.45
CA MET A 1 -1.50 -7.27 33.39
C MET A 1 -0.94 -6.37 32.28
N LYS A 2 -1.79 -5.61 31.56
CA LYS A 2 -1.29 -4.62 30.57
C LYS A 2 -0.63 -3.48 31.34
N THR A 3 0.67 -3.28 31.16
CA THR A 3 1.44 -2.19 31.78
C THR A 3 1.62 -1.04 30.80
N THR A 4 1.86 0.15 31.34
CA THR A 4 2.28 1.33 30.57
C THR A 4 3.74 1.17 30.12
N LYS A 5 4.19 2.06 29.21
CA LYS A 5 5.58 2.04 28.70
C LYS A 5 6.64 2.18 29.80
N GLY A 6 6.27 2.69 30.98
CA GLY A 6 7.13 2.79 32.18
C GLY A 6 6.88 1.71 33.24
N GLY A 7 6.30 0.56 32.88
CA GLY A 7 6.12 -0.58 33.78
C GLY A 7 4.96 -0.49 34.78
N LYS A 8 4.39 0.71 35.01
CA LYS A 8 3.22 0.89 35.89
C LYS A 8 1.98 0.18 35.32
N VAL A 9 1.17 -0.43 36.19
CA VAL A 9 -0.10 -1.05 35.83
C VAL A 9 -1.00 -0.01 35.15
N MET A 10 -1.55 -0.35 33.99
CA MET A 10 -2.38 0.58 33.23
C MET A 10 -3.74 0.76 33.91
N ASN A 11 -4.25 1.99 33.94
CA ASN A 11 -5.59 2.27 34.44
C ASN A 11 -6.63 1.44 33.66
N PRO A 12 -7.57 0.75 34.33
CA PRO A 12 -8.62 -0.05 33.67
C PRO A 12 -9.39 0.71 32.58
N THR A 13 -9.67 1.99 32.80
CA THR A 13 -10.37 2.86 31.82
C THR A 13 -9.52 3.09 30.57
N ASP A 14 -8.23 3.34 30.73
CA ASP A 14 -7.31 3.53 29.60
C ASP A 14 -7.03 2.23 28.85
N ALA A 15 -7.02 1.11 29.55
CA ALA A 15 -6.93 -0.21 28.94
C ALA A 15 -8.14 -0.48 28.03
N PHE A 16 -9.35 -0.12 28.49
CA PHE A 16 -10.58 -0.22 27.70
C PHE A 16 -10.57 0.71 26.49
N ARG A 17 -10.23 2.00 26.65
CA ARG A 17 -10.15 2.97 25.53
C ARG A 17 -9.14 2.52 24.48
N LYS A 18 -7.95 2.05 24.90
CA LYS A 18 -6.93 1.53 23.97
C LYS A 18 -7.39 0.29 23.25
N GLU A 19 -8.16 -0.58 23.90
CA GLU A 19 -8.73 -1.74 23.24
C GLU A 19 -9.78 -1.36 22.19
N GLN A 20 -10.68 -0.42 22.50
CA GLN A 20 -11.64 0.12 21.53
C GLN A 20 -10.93 0.75 20.33
N ARG A 21 -9.94 1.62 20.57
CA ARG A 21 -9.11 2.21 19.50
C ARG A 21 -8.39 1.14 18.67
N ARG A 22 -7.89 0.06 19.30
CA ARG A 22 -7.25 -1.05 18.57
C ARG A 22 -8.25 -1.79 17.69
N LYS A 23 -9.48 -2.00 18.16
CA LYS A 23 -10.58 -2.62 17.37
C LYS A 23 -10.94 -1.73 16.18
N GLU A 24 -11.10 -0.44 16.41
CA GLU A 24 -11.38 0.56 15.37
C GLU A 24 -10.27 0.63 14.32
N LEU A 25 -9.01 0.77 14.74
CA LEU A 25 -7.86 0.78 13.83
C LEU A 25 -7.77 -0.50 13.00
N LYS A 26 -8.15 -1.66 13.56
CA LYS A 26 -8.23 -2.92 12.80
C LYS A 26 -9.32 -2.86 11.74
N ARG A 27 -10.51 -2.32 12.04
CA ARG A 27 -11.59 -2.13 11.05
C ARG A 27 -11.15 -1.19 9.94
N ASN A 28 -10.59 -0.04 10.27
CA ASN A 28 -10.11 0.95 9.30
C ASN A 28 -9.01 0.39 8.41
N LYS A 29 -8.10 -0.44 8.95
CA LYS A 29 -7.10 -1.15 8.14
C LYS A 29 -7.72 -2.15 7.16
N LYS A 30 -8.77 -2.88 7.56
CA LYS A 30 -9.48 -3.80 6.67
C LYS A 30 -10.20 -3.05 5.55
N GLU A 31 -10.87 -1.95 5.88
CA GLU A 31 -11.56 -1.11 4.91
C GLU A 31 -10.58 -0.48 3.91
N ARG A 32 -9.46 0.09 4.40
CA ARG A 32 -8.39 0.60 3.51
C ARG A 32 -7.86 -0.46 2.56
N LYS A 33 -7.72 -1.71 3.01
CA LYS A 33 -7.31 -2.82 2.14
C LYS A 33 -8.37 -3.06 1.05
N LYS A 34 -9.65 -3.15 1.40
CA LYS A 34 -10.75 -3.33 0.43
C LYS A 34 -10.79 -2.20 -0.60
N VAL A 35 -10.73 -0.94 -0.13
CA VAL A 35 -10.71 0.24 -1.00
C VAL A 35 -9.50 0.20 -1.94
N ARG A 36 -8.31 -0.16 -1.41
CA ARG A 36 -7.10 -0.32 -2.24
C ARG A 36 -7.28 -1.41 -3.30
N GLU A 37 -7.88 -2.55 -2.96
CA GLU A 37 -8.12 -3.63 -3.93
C GLU A 37 -9.07 -3.22 -5.04
N VAL A 38 -10.20 -2.59 -4.70
CA VAL A 38 -11.15 -2.06 -5.69
C VAL A 38 -10.50 -0.97 -6.55
N GLY A 39 -9.72 -0.08 -5.93
CA GLY A 39 -8.99 0.98 -6.64
C GLY A 39 -7.97 0.44 -7.64
N ILE A 40 -7.34 -0.70 -7.36
CA ILE A 40 -6.40 -1.36 -8.27
C ILE A 40 -7.14 -1.98 -9.46
N LEU A 41 -8.28 -2.66 -9.22
CA LEU A 41 -9.09 -3.25 -10.30
C LEU A 41 -9.59 -2.21 -11.31
N LYS A 42 -9.92 -1.00 -10.82
CA LYS A 42 -10.34 0.13 -11.65
C LYS A 42 -9.22 0.72 -12.51
N LYS A 43 -7.95 0.43 -12.22
CA LYS A 43 -6.84 0.91 -13.05
C LYS A 43 -6.82 0.16 -14.37
N ASP A 44 -6.51 0.90 -15.43
CA ASP A 44 -6.34 0.35 -16.76
C ASP A 44 -4.92 -0.23 -16.93
N PRO A 45 -4.77 -1.55 -17.21
CA PRO A 45 -3.47 -2.19 -17.39
C PRO A 45 -2.74 -1.66 -18.63
N ASP A 46 -3.45 -1.28 -19.69
CA ASP A 46 -2.83 -0.82 -20.93
C ASP A 46 -2.17 0.55 -20.70
N ALA A 47 -2.86 1.46 -20.02
CA ALA A 47 -2.28 2.73 -19.58
C ALA A 47 -1.06 2.58 -18.66
N ILE A 48 -1.01 1.52 -17.82
CA ILE A 48 0.18 1.24 -16.99
C ILE A 48 1.32 0.70 -17.85
N LYS A 49 1.01 -0.16 -18.83
CA LYS A 49 1.99 -0.72 -19.76
C LYS A 49 2.65 0.37 -20.60
N ASP A 50 1.88 1.32 -21.13
CA ASP A 50 2.40 2.47 -21.88
C ASP A 50 3.38 3.31 -21.06
N GLN A 51 3.09 3.50 -19.77
CA GLN A 51 3.99 4.20 -18.85
C GLN A 51 5.30 3.44 -18.60
N ILE A 52 5.23 2.11 -18.51
CA ILE A 52 6.42 1.25 -18.39
C ILE A 52 7.26 1.36 -19.66
N GLU A 53 6.65 1.22 -20.83
CA GLU A 53 7.33 1.32 -22.13
C GLU A 53 8.01 2.69 -22.31
N LYS A 54 7.35 3.77 -21.90
CA LYS A 54 7.96 5.12 -21.92
C LYS A 54 9.20 5.19 -21.04
N LEU A 55 9.16 4.61 -19.84
CA LEU A 55 10.33 4.55 -18.94
C LEU A 55 11.42 3.62 -19.46
N GLU A 56 11.07 2.60 -20.23
CA GLU A 56 12.03 1.71 -20.89
C GLU A 56 12.76 2.38 -22.04
N LYS A 57 12.06 3.13 -22.89
CA LYS A 57 12.68 3.95 -23.95
C LYS A 57 13.69 4.93 -23.35
N MET A 58 13.31 5.65 -22.29
CA MET A 58 14.22 6.55 -21.57
C MET A 58 15.41 5.85 -20.91
N LYS A 59 15.29 4.56 -20.59
CA LYS A 59 16.41 3.73 -20.10
C LYS A 59 17.38 3.41 -21.23
N ALA A 60 16.86 3.07 -22.41
CA ALA A 60 17.67 2.80 -23.59
C ALA A 60 18.49 4.03 -24.01
N ASP A 61 17.91 5.23 -23.84
CA ASP A 61 18.57 6.52 -24.10
C ASP A 61 19.57 6.93 -22.99
N GLY A 62 19.79 6.10 -21.96
CA GLY A 62 20.73 6.36 -20.87
C GLY A 62 20.25 7.36 -19.80
N ALA A 63 19.04 7.93 -19.93
CA ALA A 63 18.54 9.05 -19.13
C ALA A 63 17.66 8.65 -17.90
N LEU A 64 17.91 7.47 -17.31
CA LEU A 64 17.09 6.95 -16.21
C LEU A 64 17.75 7.13 -14.84
N ASP A 65 17.26 8.11 -14.09
CA ASP A 65 17.66 8.38 -12.70
C ASP A 65 17.09 7.34 -11.69
N LYS A 66 17.54 7.41 -10.43
CA LYS A 66 17.10 6.50 -9.36
C LYS A 66 15.58 6.58 -9.11
N ALA A 67 15.01 7.78 -9.21
CA ALA A 67 13.59 8.01 -8.99
C ALA A 67 12.72 7.33 -10.06
N ARG A 68 13.09 7.46 -11.33
CA ARG A 68 12.40 6.83 -12.47
C ARG A 68 12.56 5.32 -12.46
N LYS A 69 13.73 4.79 -12.06
CA LYS A 69 13.92 3.35 -11.82
C LYS A 69 12.94 2.81 -10.76
N HIS A 70 12.78 3.54 -9.66
CA HIS A 70 11.84 3.16 -8.61
C HIS A 70 10.38 3.25 -9.08
N LYS A 71 10.03 4.30 -9.82
CA LYS A 71 8.70 4.47 -10.42
C LYS A 71 8.37 3.33 -11.39
N LYS A 72 9.33 2.92 -12.24
CA LYS A 72 9.18 1.77 -13.13
C LYS A 72 8.83 0.50 -12.34
N ARG A 73 9.60 0.18 -11.30
CA ARG A 73 9.33 -0.99 -10.44
C ARG A 73 7.93 -0.95 -9.81
N GLN A 74 7.49 0.22 -9.33
CA GLN A 74 6.14 0.37 -8.77
C GLN A 74 5.02 0.17 -9.80
N LEU A 75 5.24 0.61 -11.04
CA LEU A 75 4.31 0.39 -12.14
C LEU A 75 4.25 -1.09 -12.54
N GLU A 76 5.40 -1.77 -12.61
CA GLU A 76 5.48 -3.22 -12.86
C GLU A 76 4.74 -4.03 -11.78
N ASP A 77 4.98 -3.72 -10.50
CA ASP A 77 4.27 -4.36 -9.37
C ASP A 77 2.76 -4.14 -9.45
N THR A 78 2.35 -2.92 -9.82
CA THR A 78 0.93 -2.58 -9.98
C THR A 78 0.32 -3.32 -11.18
N TYR A 79 1.00 -3.35 -12.32
CA TYR A 79 0.56 -4.05 -13.53
C TYR A 79 0.36 -5.54 -13.26
N ASN A 80 1.36 -6.20 -12.67
CA ASN A 80 1.30 -7.62 -12.31
C ASN A 80 0.13 -7.92 -11.38
N LEU A 81 -0.16 -7.03 -10.43
CA LEU A 81 -1.29 -7.19 -9.52
C LEU A 81 -2.64 -7.00 -10.21
N VAL A 82 -2.75 -6.06 -11.15
CA VAL A 82 -3.97 -5.86 -11.96
C VAL A 82 -4.21 -7.08 -12.85
N VAL A 83 -3.21 -7.53 -13.60
CA VAL A 83 -3.30 -8.69 -14.49
C VAL A 83 -3.67 -9.95 -13.70
N LYS A 84 -3.03 -10.18 -12.55
CA LYS A 84 -3.33 -11.33 -11.68
C LYS A 84 -4.76 -11.31 -11.13
N LYS A 85 -5.33 -10.13 -10.87
CA LYS A 85 -6.70 -9.99 -10.35
C LYS A 85 -7.79 -9.95 -11.41
N ARG A 86 -7.44 -9.72 -12.69
CA ARG A 86 -8.36 -9.76 -13.83
C ARG A 86 -8.47 -11.16 -14.47
N LYS A 87 -7.47 -12.02 -14.28
CA LYS A 87 -7.57 -13.46 -14.51
C LYS A 87 -8.42 -14.12 -13.42
#